data_AF-A0AA88MZY0-F1
#
_entry.id   AF-A0AA88MZY0-F1
#
_cell.length_a   1.000
_cell.length_b   1.000
_cell.length_c   1.000
_cell.angle_alpha   90.00
_cell.angle_beta   90.00
_cell.angle_gamma   90.00
#
_symmetry.space_group_name_H-M   'P 1'
#
loop_
_entity.id
_entity.type
_entity.pdbx_description
1 polymer ?
#
loop_
_entity_poly.entity_id
_entity_poly.type
_entity_poly.pdbx_seq_one_letter_code
_entity_poly.pdbx_strand_id
1 'polypeptide(L)'
;MFAFLICILTLHHVHSACNVVKLCPENTNIQAEIVDQHNMFRRAVQPTASDMLKMSYSEEVAASAQAWVDQCALAHGTPSTRMLDGYELGENLFYSSEPYPWKDIVTAWHSEWVNFKYPNETPDGYTSGHYTQVVWNSSYKVGCGVALCFNSVYYYGCHYFRAGNFEPWPPYKAGPPCGLCPNACEDKLCTNPCPHINKILNCPSWKEAKRRDEREKNLLDNRRRRGRTVLLCSLTSLQQPPRVHWTLALKTNFAELASEQLALLTDASTAPLHRSAAAAAAPVTCGGNSTGKPTENNRKHKAASTEHDARSGRLRVQGSGRDVHRQMIRQKRVQMSGGNRRGRKSA
;
A
#
# COMPACT_ATOMS: atom_id res chain seq x y z
N MET A 1 34.83 13.00 24.96
CA MET A 1 34.14 14.29 24.70
C MET A 1 34.24 14.73 23.23
N PHE A 2 35.41 14.77 22.60
CA PHE A 2 35.55 15.20 21.18
C PHE A 2 34.61 14.50 20.17
N ALA A 3 34.44 13.17 20.23
CA ALA A 3 33.54 12.46 19.31
C ALA A 3 32.06 12.90 19.43
N PHE A 4 31.59 13.19 20.65
CA PHE A 4 30.24 13.74 20.87
C PHE A 4 30.11 15.16 20.31
N LEU A 5 31.12 16.02 20.52
CA LEU A 5 31.14 17.37 19.96
C LEU A 5 31.12 17.38 18.43
N ILE A 6 31.86 16.48 17.77
CA ILE A 6 31.86 16.36 16.31
C ILE A 6 30.48 15.92 15.81
N CYS A 7 29.87 14.91 16.44
CA CYS A 7 28.52 14.43 16.07
C CYS A 7 27.44 15.52 16.26
N ILE A 8 27.54 16.31 17.34
CA ILE A 8 26.66 17.47 17.58
C ILE A 8 26.85 18.53 16.49
N LEU A 9 28.08 18.84 16.08
CA LEU A 9 28.36 19.83 15.04
C LEU A 9 27.87 19.39 13.65
N THR A 10 27.97 18.10 13.30
CA THR A 10 27.42 17.59 12.03
C THR A 10 25.89 17.60 12.03
N LEU A 11 25.22 17.18 13.13
CA LEU A 11 23.76 17.26 13.23
C LEU A 11 23.22 18.69 13.11
N HIS A 12 23.88 19.66 13.74
CA HIS A 12 23.50 21.08 13.65
C HIS A 12 23.67 21.65 12.24
N HIS A 13 24.73 21.28 11.52
CA HIS A 13 24.93 21.79 10.16
C HIS A 13 23.86 21.32 9.17
N VAL A 14 23.40 20.07 9.30
CA VAL A 14 22.35 19.48 8.44
C VAL A 14 20.98 20.10 8.76
N HIS A 15 20.60 20.19 10.03
CA HIS A 15 19.32 20.82 10.45
C HIS A 15 19.24 22.32 10.10
N SER A 16 20.39 23.01 10.01
CA SER A 16 20.43 24.45 9.76
C SER A 16 20.10 24.82 8.30
N ALA A 17 20.61 24.06 7.32
CA ALA A 17 20.46 24.41 5.90
C ALA A 17 19.00 24.41 5.42
N CYS A 18 18.19 23.46 5.91
CA CYS A 18 16.80 23.32 5.51
C CYS A 18 15.92 24.49 5.99
N ASN A 19 16.12 24.92 7.23
CA ASN A 19 15.32 25.97 7.88
C ASN A 19 15.43 27.33 7.16
N VAL A 20 16.55 27.61 6.49
CA VAL A 20 16.80 28.88 5.79
C VAL A 20 15.89 29.06 4.56
N VAL A 21 15.42 27.97 3.93
CA VAL A 21 14.67 28.03 2.66
C VAL A 21 13.23 27.50 2.77
N LYS A 22 12.79 27.05 3.96
CA LYS A 22 11.44 26.48 4.21
C LYS A 22 11.07 25.28 3.32
N LEU A 23 12.06 24.54 2.82
CA LEU A 23 11.85 23.34 1.98
C LEU A 23 11.68 22.04 2.80
N CYS A 24 11.63 22.16 4.12
CA CYS A 24 11.66 21.07 5.08
C CYS A 24 10.42 20.18 4.98
N PRO A 25 10.56 18.89 4.65
CA PRO A 25 9.47 17.92 4.67
C PRO A 25 8.90 17.64 6.07
N GLU A 26 9.51 18.18 7.14
CA GLU A 26 8.96 18.27 8.49
C GLU A 26 7.84 19.33 8.61
N ASN A 27 7.73 20.26 7.65
CA ASN A 27 6.66 21.24 7.60
C ASN A 27 5.42 20.62 6.95
N THR A 28 4.32 20.51 7.69
CA THR A 28 3.06 19.90 7.23
C THR A 28 2.48 20.52 5.95
N ASN A 29 2.77 21.79 5.65
CA ASN A 29 2.37 22.41 4.37
C ASN A 29 3.19 21.88 3.18
N ILE A 30 4.47 21.57 3.40
CA ILE A 30 5.35 20.94 2.40
C ILE A 30 4.97 19.47 2.21
N GLN A 31 4.64 18.76 3.28
CA GLN A 31 4.08 17.40 3.21
C GLN A 31 2.79 17.36 2.39
N ALA A 32 1.88 18.32 2.63
CA ALA A 32 0.66 18.49 1.84
C ALA A 32 0.97 18.80 0.38
N GLU A 33 1.88 19.75 0.08
CA GLU A 33 2.30 20.05 -1.30
C GLU A 33 2.82 18.81 -2.04
N ILE A 34 3.69 18.02 -1.39
CA ILE A 34 4.22 16.77 -1.95
C ILE A 34 3.07 15.80 -2.25
N VAL A 35 2.20 15.52 -1.27
CA VAL A 35 1.12 14.53 -1.38
C VAL A 35 0.06 14.96 -2.41
N ASP A 36 -0.33 16.23 -2.41
CA ASP A 36 -1.33 16.77 -3.33
C ASP A 36 -0.82 16.78 -4.76
N GLN A 37 0.45 17.12 -4.98
CA GLN A 37 1.04 17.08 -6.32
C GLN A 37 1.13 15.64 -6.86
N HIS A 38 1.49 14.66 -6.02
CA HIS A 38 1.44 13.25 -6.40
C HIS A 38 0.01 12.79 -6.71
N ASN A 39 -0.95 13.06 -5.82
CA ASN A 39 -2.34 12.65 -6.00
C ASN A 39 -3.00 13.33 -7.22
N MET A 40 -2.67 14.59 -7.52
CA MET A 40 -3.09 15.28 -8.74
C MET A 40 -2.65 14.51 -10.00
N PHE A 41 -1.38 14.11 -10.08
CA PHE A 41 -0.89 13.32 -11.22
C PHE A 41 -1.51 11.92 -11.28
N ARG A 42 -1.62 11.23 -10.14
CA ARG A 42 -2.22 9.89 -10.04
C ARG A 42 -3.69 9.84 -10.53
N ARG A 43 -4.44 10.94 -10.36
CA ARG A 43 -5.82 11.12 -10.88
C ARG A 43 -5.90 11.41 -12.38
N ALA A 44 -4.80 11.89 -12.96
CA ALA A 44 -4.73 12.42 -14.32
C ALA A 44 -4.05 11.48 -15.32
N VAL A 45 -3.68 10.26 -14.90
CA VAL A 45 -3.02 9.26 -15.74
C VAL A 45 -3.85 8.87 -16.97
N GLN A 46 -3.15 8.60 -18.07
CA GLN A 46 -3.72 8.08 -19.30
C GLN A 46 -2.92 6.84 -19.77
N PRO A 47 -3.58 5.69 -20.01
CA PRO A 47 -4.99 5.40 -19.80
C PRO A 47 -5.42 5.54 -18.32
N THR A 48 -6.71 5.71 -18.05
CA THR A 48 -7.20 5.84 -16.66
C THR A 48 -6.92 4.57 -15.86
N ALA A 49 -6.65 4.72 -14.57
CA ALA A 49 -6.33 3.61 -13.68
C ALA A 49 -7.54 3.15 -12.84
N SER A 50 -7.74 1.84 -12.73
CA SER A 50 -8.83 1.24 -11.96
C SER A 50 -8.50 0.92 -10.50
N ASP A 51 -7.23 0.97 -10.13
CA ASP A 51 -6.66 0.48 -8.87
C ASP A 51 -5.65 1.45 -8.21
N MET A 52 -5.58 2.69 -8.68
CA MET A 52 -4.63 3.70 -8.22
C MET A 52 -4.92 4.09 -6.77
N LEU A 53 -4.07 3.70 -5.81
CA LEU A 53 -4.27 4.10 -4.41
C LEU A 53 -4.02 5.60 -4.21
N LYS A 54 -4.79 6.19 -3.30
CA LYS A 54 -4.52 7.53 -2.74
C LYS A 54 -3.23 7.49 -1.93
N MET A 55 -2.34 8.43 -2.21
CA MET A 55 -1.07 8.58 -1.51
C MET A 55 -1.26 9.44 -0.25
N SER A 56 -0.57 9.09 0.83
CA SER A 56 -0.45 9.90 2.06
C SER A 56 1.01 10.15 2.43
N TYR A 57 1.27 11.16 3.25
CA TYR A 57 2.61 11.34 3.83
C TYR A 57 2.87 10.27 4.91
N SER A 58 4.14 9.96 5.18
CA SER A 58 4.55 9.00 6.20
C SER A 58 5.92 9.35 6.77
N GLU A 59 5.97 9.85 8.01
CA GLU A 59 7.21 10.26 8.69
C GLU A 59 8.27 9.16 8.73
N GLU A 60 7.85 7.92 8.94
CA GLU A 60 8.70 6.72 8.91
C GLU A 60 9.40 6.51 7.56
N VAL A 61 8.73 6.83 6.45
CA VAL A 61 9.31 6.78 5.09
C VAL A 61 10.19 8.01 4.85
N ALA A 62 9.82 9.15 5.42
CA ALA A 62 10.59 10.40 5.34
C ALA A 62 11.92 10.30 6.08
N ALA A 63 11.95 9.69 7.28
CA ALA A 63 13.16 9.41 8.02
C ALA A 63 14.15 8.54 7.20
N SER A 64 13.65 7.55 6.47
CA SER A 64 14.46 6.75 5.54
C SER A 64 14.99 7.56 4.36
N ALA A 65 14.18 8.46 3.78
CA ALA A 65 14.61 9.34 2.68
C ALA A 65 15.63 10.40 3.13
N GLN A 66 15.43 11.02 4.30
CA GLN A 66 16.35 11.99 4.89
C GLN A 66 17.71 11.35 5.19
N ALA A 67 17.71 10.20 5.86
CA ALA A 67 18.93 9.43 6.14
C ALA A 67 19.68 8.96 4.88
N TRP A 68 19.02 8.93 3.71
CA TRP A 68 19.69 8.71 2.43
C TRP A 68 20.30 9.99 1.87
N VAL A 69 19.55 11.10 1.81
CA VAL A 69 20.09 12.36 1.24
C VAL A 69 21.19 12.98 2.09
N ASP A 70 21.18 12.78 3.41
CA ASP A 70 22.23 13.22 4.32
C ASP A 70 23.61 12.62 3.99
N GLN A 71 23.66 11.47 3.30
CA GLN A 71 24.91 10.86 2.84
C GLN A 71 25.54 11.60 1.65
N CYS A 72 24.79 12.47 0.97
CA CYS A 72 25.26 13.28 -0.15
C CYS A 72 25.92 12.50 -1.30
N ALA A 73 25.51 11.24 -1.50
CA ALA A 73 26.05 10.35 -2.54
C ALA A 73 25.64 10.73 -3.97
N LEU A 74 24.58 11.54 -4.14
CA LEU A 74 24.00 11.97 -5.43
C LEU A 74 23.68 10.81 -6.40
N ALA A 75 23.36 9.64 -5.84
CA ALA A 75 23.11 8.39 -6.55
C ALA A 75 22.12 7.51 -5.78
N HIS A 76 21.48 6.57 -6.48
CA HIS A 76 20.65 5.54 -5.86
C HIS A 76 21.50 4.55 -5.05
N GLY A 77 20.95 4.10 -3.92
CA GLY A 77 21.52 3.01 -3.13
C GLY A 77 21.22 1.63 -3.73
N THR A 78 21.80 0.58 -3.14
CA THR A 78 21.27 -0.77 -3.37
C THR A 78 19.90 -0.89 -2.68
N PRO A 79 18.94 -1.65 -3.21
CA PRO A 79 17.63 -1.88 -2.59
C PRO A 79 17.63 -2.13 -1.07
N SER A 80 18.62 -2.89 -0.60
CA SER A 80 18.85 -3.21 0.81
C SER A 80 19.09 -2.01 1.74
N THR A 81 19.43 -0.82 1.21
CA THR A 81 19.65 0.41 1.99
C THR A 81 18.36 1.10 2.41
N ARG A 82 17.22 0.76 1.79
CA ARG A 82 15.93 1.42 1.97
C ARG A 82 14.80 0.39 2.17
N MET A 83 14.88 -0.29 3.33
CA MET A 83 13.93 -1.34 3.75
C MET A 83 13.05 -0.86 4.90
N LEU A 84 11.76 -1.18 4.86
CA LEU A 84 10.80 -0.91 5.93
C LEU A 84 9.88 -2.11 6.15
N ASP A 85 9.77 -2.60 7.40
CA ASP A 85 9.07 -3.84 7.76
C ASP A 85 9.47 -5.08 6.93
N GLY A 86 10.72 -5.12 6.45
CA GLY A 86 11.21 -6.17 5.55
C GLY A 86 10.77 -6.01 4.09
N TYR A 87 10.27 -4.85 3.68
CA TYR A 87 9.90 -4.51 2.30
C TYR A 87 10.75 -3.38 1.74
N GLU A 88 11.05 -3.48 0.46
CA GLU A 88 11.74 -2.44 -0.29
C GLU A 88 10.86 -1.17 -0.42
N LEU A 89 11.45 -0.01 -0.12
CA LEU A 89 10.92 1.31 -0.45
C LEU A 89 11.37 1.71 -1.84
N GLY A 90 10.50 2.28 -2.65
CA GLY A 90 10.88 2.92 -3.92
C GLY A 90 11.64 4.21 -3.66
N GLU A 91 12.28 4.78 -4.68
CA GLU A 91 13.12 5.97 -4.52
C GLU A 91 13.15 6.81 -5.80
N ASN A 92 12.90 8.12 -5.66
CA ASN A 92 13.16 9.14 -6.68
C ASN A 92 14.12 10.18 -6.11
N LEU A 93 15.11 10.59 -6.91
CA LEU A 93 16.17 11.53 -6.51
C LEU A 93 16.22 12.74 -7.44
N PHE A 94 16.71 13.87 -6.94
CA PHE A 94 16.95 15.08 -7.72
C PHE A 94 18.04 15.95 -7.08
N TYR A 95 18.90 16.61 -7.85
CA TYR A 95 19.90 17.55 -7.31
C TYR A 95 20.17 18.80 -8.18
N SER A 96 20.38 19.93 -7.52
CA SER A 96 20.50 21.25 -8.15
C SER A 96 21.49 22.16 -7.42
N SER A 97 22.03 23.15 -8.14
CA SER A 97 22.84 24.24 -7.57
C SER A 97 21.98 25.34 -6.93
N GLU A 98 20.66 25.27 -7.10
CA GLU A 98 19.66 26.23 -6.62
C GLU A 98 18.52 25.47 -5.91
N PRO A 99 17.88 26.07 -4.90
CA PRO A 99 16.74 25.46 -4.24
C PRO A 99 15.47 25.55 -5.11
N TYR A 100 14.71 24.46 -5.19
CA TYR A 100 13.39 24.41 -5.83
C TYR A 100 12.29 23.94 -4.86
N PRO A 101 11.03 24.38 -5.07
CA PRO A 101 9.88 23.87 -4.31
C PRO A 101 9.58 22.42 -4.72
N TRP A 102 9.04 21.64 -3.78
CA TRP A 102 8.77 20.22 -3.99
C TRP A 102 7.78 19.96 -5.12
N LYS A 103 6.79 20.84 -5.30
CA LYS A 103 5.87 20.83 -6.43
C LYS A 103 6.58 20.76 -7.79
N ASP A 104 7.64 21.55 -7.99
CA ASP A 104 8.37 21.57 -9.25
C ASP A 104 9.21 20.31 -9.43
N ILE A 105 9.76 19.76 -8.34
CA ILE A 105 10.55 18.52 -8.35
C ILE A 105 9.67 17.31 -8.69
N VAL A 106 8.52 17.17 -8.04
CA VAL A 106 7.54 16.11 -8.35
C VAL A 106 7.00 16.27 -9.78
N THR A 107 6.83 17.51 -10.25
CA THR A 107 6.48 17.79 -11.65
C THR A 107 7.58 17.38 -12.62
N ALA A 108 8.85 17.58 -12.28
CA ALA A 108 9.98 17.13 -13.09
C ALA A 108 10.04 15.59 -13.15
N TRP A 109 9.91 14.89 -12.02
CA TRP A 109 9.81 13.43 -12.00
C TRP A 109 8.64 12.91 -12.85
N HIS A 110 7.45 13.49 -12.70
CA HIS A 110 6.29 13.14 -13.52
C HIS A 110 6.51 13.44 -15.01
N SER A 111 7.27 14.48 -15.36
CA SER A 111 7.45 14.92 -16.76
C SER A 111 8.07 13.86 -17.69
N GLU A 112 8.67 12.79 -17.15
CA GLU A 112 9.11 11.64 -17.93
C GLU A 112 7.96 10.88 -18.65
N TRP A 113 6.69 11.15 -18.31
CA TRP A 113 5.52 10.58 -18.98
C TRP A 113 5.58 10.71 -20.51
N VAL A 114 6.22 11.78 -21.03
CA VAL A 114 6.38 12.02 -22.47
C VAL A 114 7.23 10.97 -23.18
N ASN A 115 8.03 10.21 -22.43
CA ASN A 115 8.87 9.11 -22.92
C ASN A 115 8.22 7.74 -22.67
N PHE A 116 7.09 7.68 -21.96
CA PHE A 116 6.47 6.43 -21.54
C PHE A 116 5.25 6.09 -22.40
N LYS A 117 5.14 4.83 -22.79
CA LYS A 117 3.97 4.24 -23.44
C LYS A 117 3.45 3.07 -22.61
N TYR A 118 2.23 3.21 -22.12
CA TYR A 118 1.53 2.14 -21.41
C TYR A 118 1.42 0.88 -22.31
N PRO A 119 1.67 -0.35 -21.81
CA PRO A 119 1.78 -0.72 -20.39
C PRO A 119 3.14 -0.49 -19.74
N ASN A 120 4.27 -0.69 -20.44
CA ASN A 120 5.63 -0.67 -19.88
C ASN A 120 6.73 -0.32 -20.91
N GLU A 121 6.41 0.42 -21.96
CA GLU A 121 7.37 0.77 -23.00
C GLU A 121 8.04 2.12 -22.72
N THR A 122 9.36 2.16 -22.84
CA THR A 122 10.17 3.39 -22.89
C THR A 122 11.16 3.24 -24.05
N PRO A 123 11.26 4.21 -24.99
CA PRO A 123 12.20 4.13 -26.10
C PRO A 123 13.66 4.11 -25.64
N ASP A 124 14.52 3.45 -26.41
CA ASP A 124 15.95 3.36 -26.13
C ASP A 124 16.59 4.74 -25.94
N GLY A 125 17.42 4.87 -24.90
CA GLY A 125 18.08 6.12 -24.53
C GLY A 125 17.24 7.09 -23.68
N TYR A 126 15.97 6.77 -23.40
CA TYR A 126 15.10 7.54 -22.52
C TYR A 126 14.87 6.83 -21.16
N THR A 127 14.29 7.57 -20.21
CA THR A 127 13.92 7.03 -18.89
C THR A 127 12.50 7.46 -18.53
N SER A 128 11.77 6.56 -17.86
CA SER A 128 10.43 6.77 -17.30
C SER A 128 10.30 6.40 -15.82
N GLY A 129 11.39 5.93 -15.18
CA GLY A 129 11.36 5.33 -13.84
C GLY A 129 10.85 6.26 -12.74
N HIS A 130 11.11 7.57 -12.84
CA HIS A 130 10.60 8.54 -11.87
C HIS A 130 9.11 8.76 -12.05
N TYR A 131 8.64 8.85 -13.31
CA TYR A 131 7.22 8.95 -13.63
C TYR A 131 6.46 7.70 -13.18
N THR A 132 6.92 6.50 -13.56
CA THR A 132 6.26 5.24 -13.22
C THR A 132 6.18 5.04 -11.71
N GLN A 133 7.20 5.48 -10.95
CA GLN A 133 7.15 5.47 -9.49
C GLN A 133 6.13 6.47 -8.90
N VAL A 134 6.04 7.70 -9.43
CA VAL A 134 5.01 8.69 -9.02
C VAL A 134 3.59 8.13 -9.22
N VAL A 135 3.38 7.39 -10.31
CA VAL A 135 2.06 6.82 -10.68
C VAL A 135 1.92 5.32 -10.34
N TRP A 136 2.76 4.77 -9.47
CA TRP A 136 2.69 3.34 -9.12
C TRP A 136 1.50 3.04 -8.19
N ASN A 137 0.59 2.15 -8.60
CA ASN A 137 -0.71 1.91 -7.97
C ASN A 137 -0.62 1.59 -6.47
N SER A 138 0.41 0.81 -6.09
CA SER A 138 0.63 0.21 -4.77
C SER A 138 1.57 1.02 -3.88
N SER A 139 2.12 2.12 -4.42
CA SER A 139 2.87 3.13 -3.65
C SER A 139 1.88 4.14 -3.08
N TYR A 140 1.38 3.88 -1.87
CA TYR A 140 0.32 4.67 -1.21
C TYR A 140 0.82 5.52 -0.03
N LYS A 141 2.11 5.39 0.33
CA LYS A 141 2.79 6.25 1.29
C LYS A 141 4.02 6.85 0.61
N VAL A 142 4.26 8.14 0.84
CA VAL A 142 5.50 8.83 0.45
C VAL A 142 6.09 9.55 1.65
N GLY A 143 7.41 9.65 1.69
CA GLY A 143 8.12 10.48 2.65
C GLY A 143 9.42 10.94 2.02
N CYS A 144 9.81 12.19 2.28
CA CYS A 144 10.89 12.84 1.55
C CYS A 144 11.90 13.49 2.49
N GLY A 145 13.11 13.73 1.96
CA GLY A 145 14.18 14.42 2.64
C GLY A 145 14.92 15.38 1.72
N VAL A 146 15.55 16.39 2.30
CA VAL A 146 16.41 17.36 1.59
C VAL A 146 17.69 17.63 2.38
N ALA A 147 18.83 17.65 1.69
CA ALA A 147 20.14 17.98 2.26
C ALA A 147 20.84 19.05 1.42
N LEU A 148 21.63 19.91 2.07
CA LEU A 148 22.59 20.79 1.38
C LEU A 148 23.96 20.13 1.44
N CYS A 149 24.38 19.57 0.32
CA CYS A 149 25.62 18.84 0.16
C CYS A 149 26.81 19.74 -0.17
N PHE A 150 28.01 19.16 -0.14
CA PHE A 150 29.26 19.82 -0.54
C PHE A 150 29.12 20.55 -1.89
N ASN A 151 29.83 21.67 -2.02
CA ASN A 151 29.74 22.59 -3.17
C ASN A 151 28.35 23.25 -3.35
N SER A 152 27.57 23.39 -2.27
CA SER A 152 26.23 24.01 -2.28
C SER A 152 25.22 23.31 -3.19
N VAL A 153 25.29 21.99 -3.27
CA VAL A 153 24.35 21.18 -4.05
C VAL A 153 23.15 20.83 -3.17
N TYR A 154 21.96 21.31 -3.52
CA TYR A 154 20.70 20.86 -2.93
C TYR A 154 20.39 19.47 -3.46
N TYR A 155 20.21 18.50 -2.56
CA TYR A 155 19.91 17.11 -2.87
C TYR A 155 18.59 16.72 -2.23
N TYR A 156 17.69 16.19 -3.06
CA TYR A 156 16.31 15.86 -2.71
C TYR A 156 16.06 14.39 -2.99
N GLY A 157 15.33 13.73 -2.10
CA GLY A 157 14.92 12.34 -2.26
C GLY A 157 13.53 12.13 -1.71
N CYS A 158 12.72 11.32 -2.39
CA CYS A 158 11.48 10.78 -1.85
C CYS A 158 11.54 9.26 -1.89
N HIS A 159 11.23 8.63 -0.76
CA HIS A 159 10.98 7.20 -0.67
C HIS A 159 9.48 6.90 -0.77
N TYR A 160 9.15 5.73 -1.32
CA TYR A 160 7.78 5.31 -1.62
C TYR A 160 7.50 3.96 -0.98
N PHE A 161 6.46 3.86 -0.15
CA PHE A 161 5.99 2.59 0.38
C PHE A 161 4.69 2.18 -0.35
N ARG A 162 4.68 1.10 -1.12
CA ARG A 162 5.78 0.16 -1.41
C ARG A 162 6.64 0.63 -2.59
N ALA A 163 7.80 0.00 -2.80
CA ALA A 163 8.52 0.14 -4.07
C ALA A 163 7.62 -0.14 -5.28
N GLY A 164 7.90 0.60 -6.36
CA GLY A 164 7.34 0.34 -7.68
C GLY A 164 8.38 -0.18 -8.66
N ASN A 165 8.11 0.00 -9.95
CA ASN A 165 9.00 -0.30 -11.06
C ASN A 165 9.47 -1.77 -11.13
N PHE A 166 8.60 -2.70 -10.72
CA PHE A 166 8.85 -4.13 -10.82
C PHE A 166 8.47 -4.65 -12.21
N GLU A 167 9.45 -4.92 -13.07
CA GLU A 167 9.20 -5.62 -14.34
C GLU A 167 8.68 -7.05 -14.11
N PRO A 168 7.75 -7.57 -14.95
CA PRO A 168 7.16 -6.95 -16.15
C PRO A 168 5.81 -6.27 -15.88
N TRP A 169 5.56 -5.76 -14.65
CA TRP A 169 4.25 -5.27 -14.24
C TRP A 169 4.04 -3.80 -14.63
N PRO A 170 2.85 -3.43 -15.16
CA PRO A 170 2.53 -2.04 -15.44
C PRO A 170 2.39 -1.24 -14.13
N PRO A 171 2.60 0.09 -14.16
CA PRO A 171 2.49 0.92 -12.96
C PRO A 171 1.09 0.93 -12.34
N TYR A 172 0.05 0.64 -13.13
CA TYR A 172 -1.33 0.52 -12.68
C TYR A 172 -2.15 -0.32 -13.65
N LYS A 173 -3.34 -0.78 -13.23
CA LYS A 173 -4.27 -1.51 -14.10
C LYS A 173 -5.20 -0.54 -14.82
N ALA A 174 -5.05 -0.42 -16.14
CA ALA A 174 -5.93 0.37 -16.98
C ALA A 174 -7.42 -0.03 -16.83
N GLY A 175 -8.31 0.95 -16.74
CA GLY A 175 -9.75 0.78 -16.61
C GLY A 175 -10.45 2.04 -16.11
N PRO A 176 -11.78 2.02 -15.88
CA PRO A 176 -12.49 3.14 -15.29
C PRO A 176 -11.91 3.51 -13.92
N PRO A 177 -11.80 4.81 -13.57
CA PRO A 177 -11.36 5.25 -12.25
C PRO A 177 -12.08 4.52 -11.11
N CYS A 178 -11.31 4.04 -10.13
CA CYS A 178 -11.80 3.24 -9.00
C CYS A 178 -12.52 1.92 -9.35
N GLY A 179 -12.41 1.40 -10.58
CA GLY A 179 -13.09 0.17 -11.01
C GLY A 179 -12.78 -1.10 -10.20
N LEU A 180 -11.66 -1.14 -9.45
CA LEU A 180 -11.32 -2.22 -8.51
C LEU A 180 -11.55 -1.85 -7.03
N CYS A 181 -12.06 -0.66 -6.73
CA CYS A 181 -12.34 -0.17 -5.37
C CYS A 181 -13.66 0.63 -5.27
N PRO A 182 -14.80 0.12 -5.79
CA PRO A 182 -16.05 0.89 -5.90
C PRO A 182 -16.58 1.43 -4.56
N ASN A 183 -16.32 0.72 -3.45
CA ASN A 183 -16.76 1.10 -2.11
C ASN A 183 -15.69 1.86 -1.30
N ALA A 184 -14.56 2.20 -1.93
CA ALA A 184 -13.40 2.83 -1.29
C ALA A 184 -12.70 3.75 -2.31
N CYS A 185 -13.44 4.73 -2.82
CA CYS A 185 -13.00 5.67 -3.84
C CYS A 185 -13.15 7.11 -3.34
N GLU A 186 -12.11 7.91 -3.49
CA GLU A 186 -12.11 9.35 -3.21
C GLU A 186 -11.42 10.08 -4.35
N ASP A 187 -12.18 10.88 -5.12
CA ASP A 187 -11.72 11.61 -6.31
C ASP A 187 -10.76 10.78 -7.18
N LYS A 188 -11.31 9.73 -7.81
CA LYS A 188 -10.62 8.78 -8.71
C LYS A 188 -9.50 7.93 -8.09
N LEU A 189 -9.23 8.03 -6.79
CA LEU A 189 -8.20 7.26 -6.09
C LEU A 189 -8.81 6.26 -5.10
N CYS A 190 -8.24 5.06 -5.04
CA CYS A 190 -8.62 4.00 -4.11
C CYS A 190 -8.09 4.25 -2.69
N THR A 191 -8.92 4.06 -1.66
CA THR A 191 -8.59 4.34 -0.25
C THR A 191 -8.44 3.08 0.60
N ASN A 192 -8.37 1.90 -0.04
CA ASN A 192 -8.32 0.57 0.60
C ASN A 192 -6.98 -0.18 0.34
N PRO A 193 -5.82 0.33 0.80
CA PRO A 193 -4.55 -0.36 0.65
C PRO A 193 -4.56 -1.72 1.37
N CYS A 194 -3.95 -2.74 0.75
CA CYS A 194 -3.75 -4.03 1.42
C CYS A 194 -2.64 -3.90 2.49
N PRO A 195 -2.92 -4.18 3.78
CA PRO A 195 -1.89 -4.12 4.82
C PRO A 195 -0.84 -5.23 4.66
N HIS A 196 -1.22 -6.36 4.07
CA HIS A 196 -0.36 -7.52 3.86
C HIS A 196 0.34 -7.51 2.50
N ILE A 197 1.46 -8.22 2.40
CA ILE A 197 2.24 -8.39 1.18
C ILE A 197 2.39 -9.87 0.92
N ASN A 198 2.34 -10.24 -0.35
CA ASN A 198 2.71 -11.57 -0.81
C ASN A 198 4.23 -11.74 -0.68
N LYS A 199 4.69 -12.70 0.13
CA LYS A 199 6.11 -13.07 0.22
C LYS A 199 6.62 -13.85 -1.00
N ILE A 200 5.74 -14.21 -1.94
CA ILE A 200 6.04 -15.00 -3.14
C ILE A 200 5.25 -14.42 -4.32
N LEU A 201 5.90 -14.25 -5.47
CA LEU A 201 5.31 -13.62 -6.66
C LEU A 201 4.01 -14.30 -7.13
N ASN A 202 3.93 -15.63 -7.05
CA ASN A 202 2.77 -16.43 -7.47
C ASN A 202 1.82 -16.80 -6.33
N CYS A 203 1.80 -16.04 -5.21
CA CYS A 203 0.86 -16.23 -4.10
C CYS A 203 -0.62 -16.43 -4.51
N PRO A 204 -1.19 -15.73 -5.52
CA PRO A 204 -2.54 -16.01 -5.99
C PRO A 204 -2.74 -17.45 -6.48
N SER A 205 -1.85 -17.94 -7.34
CA SER A 205 -1.90 -19.31 -7.88
C SER A 205 -1.70 -20.37 -6.78
N TRP A 206 -0.82 -20.11 -5.81
CA TRP A 206 -0.65 -20.97 -4.63
C TRP A 206 -1.90 -21.04 -3.77
N LYS A 207 -2.59 -19.90 -3.56
CA LYS A 207 -3.85 -19.83 -2.80
C LYS A 207 -4.96 -20.61 -3.49
N GLU A 208 -5.03 -20.57 -4.83
CA GLU A 208 -5.98 -21.36 -5.61
C GLU A 208 -5.66 -22.86 -5.59
N ALA A 209 -4.39 -23.23 -5.71
CA ALA A 209 -3.95 -24.62 -5.57
C ALA A 209 -4.32 -25.19 -4.19
N LYS A 210 -3.99 -24.48 -3.09
CA LYS A 210 -4.35 -24.92 -1.73
C LYS A 210 -5.86 -25.07 -1.52
N ARG A 211 -6.66 -24.14 -2.05
CA ARG A 211 -8.13 -24.25 -2.03
C ARG A 211 -8.64 -25.46 -2.83
N ARG A 212 -7.92 -25.90 -3.86
CA ARG A 212 -8.24 -27.11 -4.64
C ARG A 212 -7.91 -28.36 -3.83
N ASP A 213 -6.71 -28.45 -3.25
CA ASP A 213 -6.27 -29.55 -2.38
C ASP A 213 -7.25 -29.76 -1.20
N GLU A 214 -7.69 -28.67 -0.56
CA GLU A 214 -8.64 -28.69 0.56
C GLU A 214 -10.01 -29.21 0.13
N ARG A 215 -10.52 -28.77 -1.03
CA ARG A 215 -11.79 -29.26 -1.59
C ARG A 215 -11.71 -30.76 -1.90
N GLU A 216 -10.61 -31.22 -2.48
CA GLU A 216 -10.41 -32.64 -2.80
C GLU A 216 -10.32 -33.50 -1.53
N LYS A 217 -9.56 -33.07 -0.51
CA LYS A 217 -9.51 -33.73 0.81
C LYS A 217 -10.90 -33.82 1.45
N ASN A 218 -11.69 -32.76 1.41
CA ASN A 218 -13.05 -32.74 1.94
C ASN A 218 -14.00 -33.69 1.18
N LEU A 219 -13.85 -33.81 -0.15
CA LEU A 219 -14.60 -34.77 -0.95
C LEU A 219 -14.22 -36.23 -0.63
N LEU A 220 -12.93 -36.50 -0.45
CA LEU A 220 -12.41 -37.83 -0.07
C LEU A 220 -12.88 -38.24 1.33
N ASP A 221 -12.82 -37.33 2.32
CA ASP A 221 -13.31 -37.63 3.67
C ASP A 221 -14.83 -37.83 3.69
N ASN A 222 -15.61 -37.04 2.93
CA ASN A 222 -17.07 -37.25 2.81
C ASN A 222 -17.39 -38.62 2.16
N ARG A 223 -16.65 -39.03 1.12
CA ARG A 223 -16.76 -40.40 0.56
C ARG A 223 -16.42 -41.47 1.61
N ARG A 224 -15.36 -41.28 2.40
CA ARG A 224 -14.95 -42.21 3.47
C ARG A 224 -15.98 -42.32 4.59
N ARG A 225 -16.60 -41.20 4.98
CA ARG A 225 -17.71 -41.16 5.96
C ARG A 225 -18.94 -41.89 5.43
N ARG A 226 -19.40 -41.59 4.20
CA ARG A 226 -20.52 -42.31 3.58
C ARG A 226 -20.25 -43.82 3.47
N GLY A 227 -19.04 -44.22 3.06
CA GLY A 227 -18.64 -45.63 3.02
C GLY A 227 -18.71 -46.30 4.39
N ARG A 228 -18.25 -45.63 5.45
CA ARG A 228 -18.41 -46.11 6.84
C ARG A 228 -19.87 -46.20 7.27
N THR A 229 -20.71 -45.21 6.95
CA THR A 229 -22.15 -45.23 7.26
C THR A 229 -22.86 -46.39 6.57
N VAL A 230 -22.58 -46.62 5.28
CA VAL A 230 -23.14 -47.78 4.55
C VAL A 230 -22.67 -49.10 5.17
N LEU A 231 -21.37 -49.23 5.50
CA LEU A 231 -20.85 -50.46 6.12
C LEU A 231 -21.50 -50.73 7.49
N LEU A 232 -21.71 -49.68 8.31
CA LEU A 232 -22.42 -49.77 9.59
C LEU A 232 -23.89 -50.17 9.42
N CYS A 233 -24.60 -49.62 8.42
CA CYS A 233 -25.97 -50.03 8.10
C CYS A 233 -26.05 -51.49 7.66
N SER A 234 -25.13 -51.96 6.81
CA SER A 234 -25.09 -53.36 6.39
C SER A 234 -24.81 -54.31 7.56
N LEU A 235 -23.87 -53.97 8.44
CA LEU A 235 -23.56 -54.76 9.64
C LEU A 235 -24.74 -54.81 10.62
N THR A 236 -25.41 -53.68 10.87
CA THR A 236 -26.61 -53.65 11.73
C THR A 236 -27.81 -54.39 11.11
N SER A 237 -27.91 -54.47 9.78
CA SER A 237 -28.92 -55.31 9.11
C SER A 237 -28.62 -56.81 9.20
N LEU A 238 -27.34 -57.21 9.28
CA LEU A 238 -26.91 -58.59 9.52
C LEU A 238 -27.04 -59.01 11.00
N GLN A 239 -27.11 -58.04 11.91
CA GLN A 239 -27.27 -58.26 13.36
C GLN A 239 -28.74 -58.22 13.84
N GLN A 240 -29.73 -58.22 12.93
CA GLN A 240 -31.11 -58.48 13.34
C GLN A 240 -31.26 -59.99 13.60
N PRO A 241 -31.49 -60.45 14.85
CA PRO A 241 -31.84 -61.84 15.07
C PRO A 241 -33.13 -62.17 14.29
N PRO A 242 -33.28 -63.38 13.75
CA PRO A 242 -34.49 -63.75 13.04
C PRO A 242 -35.70 -63.54 13.96
N ARG A 243 -36.77 -62.94 13.44
CA ARG A 243 -38.02 -62.72 14.18
C ARG A 243 -38.71 -64.06 14.45
N VAL A 244 -38.25 -64.78 15.47
CA VAL A 244 -39.02 -65.86 16.09
C VAL A 244 -40.26 -65.23 16.72
N HIS A 245 -41.41 -65.48 16.12
CA HIS A 245 -42.72 -65.15 16.68
C HIS A 245 -42.96 -66.01 17.93
N TRP A 246 -42.51 -65.51 19.09
CA TRP A 246 -42.96 -66.05 20.37
C TRP A 246 -44.34 -65.51 20.69
N THR A 247 -45.36 -66.33 20.47
CA THR A 247 -46.69 -66.12 21.02
C THR A 247 -46.63 -66.26 22.54
N LEU A 248 -46.59 -65.10 23.21
CA LEU A 248 -47.11 -64.80 24.54
C LEU A 248 -47.38 -66.00 25.48
N ALA A 249 -46.46 -66.27 26.41
CA ALA A 249 -46.81 -66.93 27.69
C ALA A 249 -45.86 -66.57 28.84
N LEU A 250 -46.42 -65.82 29.80
CA LEU A 250 -46.16 -65.87 31.25
C LEU A 250 -44.90 -65.22 31.87
N LYS A 251 -45.20 -64.40 32.90
CA LYS A 251 -44.39 -64.00 34.07
C LYS A 251 -43.26 -62.98 33.85
N THR A 252 -43.05 -61.97 34.69
CA THR A 252 -43.89 -61.28 35.70
C THR A 252 -43.19 -59.95 36.03
N ASN A 253 -43.92 -58.98 36.60
CA ASN A 253 -43.41 -57.72 37.18
C ASN A 253 -42.02 -57.82 37.83
N PHE A 254 -41.20 -56.77 37.66
CA PHE A 254 -40.79 -55.93 38.78
C PHE A 254 -40.34 -54.56 38.28
N ALA A 255 -40.75 -53.51 38.98
CA ALA A 255 -40.36 -52.13 38.70
C ALA A 255 -39.56 -51.57 39.89
N GLU A 256 -38.76 -50.54 39.59
CA GLU A 256 -38.29 -49.50 40.53
C GLU A 256 -37.08 -49.82 41.45
N LEU A 257 -36.43 -48.73 41.91
CA LEU A 257 -35.17 -48.63 42.71
C LEU A 257 -33.86 -48.82 41.88
N ALA A 258 -32.93 -47.86 41.72
CA ALA A 258 -32.19 -46.99 42.69
C ALA A 258 -31.20 -47.80 43.57
N SER A 259 -29.96 -47.40 43.89
CA SER A 259 -29.18 -46.14 43.76
C SER A 259 -27.66 -46.39 44.02
N GLU A 260 -26.81 -45.37 43.79
CA GLU A 260 -25.52 -44.95 44.45
C GLU A 260 -24.73 -45.93 45.37
N GLN A 261 -23.38 -45.95 45.48
CA GLN A 261 -22.35 -44.89 45.65
C GLN A 261 -20.94 -45.38 45.15
N LEU A 262 -19.77 -44.71 45.23
CA LEU A 262 -19.24 -43.31 45.25
C LEU A 262 -17.93 -43.22 46.11
N ALA A 263 -17.08 -42.20 45.86
CA ALA A 263 -15.84 -41.79 46.57
C ALA A 263 -14.53 -42.57 46.25
N LEU A 264 -13.34 -41.98 46.07
CA LEU A 264 -12.72 -40.76 46.67
C LEU A 264 -11.74 -40.00 45.72
N LEU A 265 -11.72 -38.64 45.79
CA LEU A 265 -10.59 -37.66 45.62
C LEU A 265 -9.82 -37.59 44.26
N THR A 266 -9.38 -36.45 43.68
CA THR A 266 -9.36 -34.99 44.04
C THR A 266 -9.08 -34.10 42.80
N ASP A 267 -9.64 -32.86 42.77
CA ASP A 267 -9.20 -31.59 42.12
C ASP A 267 -8.75 -31.50 40.63
N ALA A 268 -8.92 -30.40 39.87
CA ALA A 268 -9.69 -29.14 40.03
C ALA A 268 -9.77 -28.34 38.69
N SER A 269 -10.74 -27.39 38.59
CA SER A 269 -10.64 -26.10 37.83
C SER A 269 -10.50 -26.12 36.28
N THR A 270 -11.10 -25.26 35.44
CA THR A 270 -12.16 -24.21 35.53
C THR A 270 -12.85 -24.03 34.14
N ALA A 271 -13.88 -23.19 34.06
CA ALA A 271 -14.85 -23.09 32.95
C ALA A 271 -14.55 -21.93 31.92
N PRO A 272 -15.55 -21.23 31.32
CA PRO A 272 -16.18 -21.57 30.02
C PRO A 272 -16.19 -20.39 29.00
N LEU A 273 -16.95 -20.48 27.90
CA LEU A 273 -17.92 -19.42 27.51
C LEU A 273 -18.94 -19.87 26.44
N HIS A 274 -20.03 -19.10 26.31
CA HIS A 274 -21.34 -19.57 25.82
C HIS A 274 -21.80 -18.94 24.48
N ARG A 275 -22.88 -19.51 23.92
CA ARG A 275 -23.57 -19.09 22.67
C ARG A 275 -24.45 -17.83 22.80
N SER A 276 -24.94 -17.40 21.62
CA SER A 276 -26.25 -16.77 21.35
C SER A 276 -26.28 -15.24 21.24
N ALA A 277 -27.14 -14.60 20.44
CA ALA A 277 -27.97 -15.05 19.29
C ALA A 277 -28.45 -13.79 18.51
N ALA A 278 -29.10 -13.98 17.35
CA ALA A 278 -29.68 -12.89 16.56
C ALA A 278 -31.22 -12.85 16.65
N ALA A 279 -31.80 -11.65 16.52
CA ALA A 279 -33.21 -11.39 16.23
C ALA A 279 -33.36 -10.01 15.55
N ALA A 280 -34.48 -9.73 14.87
CA ALA A 280 -34.62 -8.60 13.94
C ALA A 280 -35.99 -7.88 14.03
N ALA A 281 -36.08 -6.73 13.30
CA ALA A 281 -37.27 -5.91 12.99
C ALA A 281 -37.85 -5.00 14.12
N ALA A 282 -38.48 -3.83 13.87
CA ALA A 282 -38.43 -2.86 12.75
C ALA A 282 -38.99 -1.46 13.25
N PRO A 283 -39.65 -0.53 12.48
CA PRO A 283 -39.18 0.87 12.40
C PRO A 283 -40.19 1.99 12.83
N VAL A 284 -39.70 3.20 13.14
CA VAL A 284 -40.50 4.47 13.21
C VAL A 284 -39.70 5.68 12.69
N THR A 285 -40.40 6.77 12.35
CA THR A 285 -40.05 7.88 11.44
C THR A 285 -39.53 9.19 12.07
N CYS A 286 -38.80 9.95 11.22
CA CYS A 286 -38.69 11.43 11.06
C CYS A 286 -39.13 12.43 12.17
N GLY A 287 -38.28 13.44 12.38
CA GLY A 287 -38.70 14.83 12.69
C GLY A 287 -37.81 15.60 13.67
N GLY A 288 -37.49 16.88 13.40
CA GLY A 288 -37.05 17.82 14.46
C GLY A 288 -35.74 18.59 14.25
N ASN A 289 -35.83 19.64 13.45
CA ASN A 289 -34.90 20.76 13.28
C ASN A 289 -34.25 21.30 14.59
N SER A 290 -32.96 21.67 14.59
CA SER A 290 -32.46 22.76 15.46
C SER A 290 -31.30 23.53 14.81
N THR A 291 -31.41 24.86 14.83
CA THR A 291 -30.57 25.80 14.10
C THR A 291 -29.36 26.27 14.90
N GLY A 292 -28.19 26.41 14.25
CA GLY A 292 -27.01 27.04 14.85
C GLY A 292 -26.14 27.78 13.82
N LYS A 293 -26.44 29.06 13.57
CA LYS A 293 -25.46 29.99 12.95
C LYS A 293 -24.33 30.28 13.94
N PRO A 294 -23.12 30.59 13.46
CA PRO A 294 -22.72 31.98 13.63
C PRO A 294 -22.06 32.62 12.38
N THR A 295 -22.46 33.88 12.15
CA THR A 295 -21.67 34.98 11.57
C THR A 295 -20.77 34.72 10.37
N GLU A 296 -21.33 35.05 9.20
CA GLU A 296 -20.62 35.63 8.06
C GLU A 296 -19.64 36.73 8.48
N ASN A 297 -18.40 36.70 7.98
CA ASN A 297 -17.46 37.81 8.10
C ASN A 297 -16.74 38.03 6.77
N ASN A 298 -17.28 38.92 5.95
CA ASN A 298 -16.79 39.21 4.61
C ASN A 298 -15.40 39.87 4.62
N ARG A 299 -14.37 39.16 4.15
CA ARG A 299 -13.15 39.80 3.65
C ARG A 299 -12.90 39.46 2.19
N LYS A 300 -13.10 40.48 1.35
CA LYS A 300 -12.92 40.44 -0.10
C LYS A 300 -11.48 40.05 -0.45
N HIS A 301 -11.28 38.86 -1.02
CA HIS A 301 -10.11 38.60 -1.86
C HIS A 301 -10.55 38.49 -3.32
N LYS A 302 -9.89 39.31 -4.14
CA LYS A 302 -10.20 39.58 -5.54
C LYS A 302 -9.84 38.34 -6.37
N ALA A 303 -10.83 37.55 -6.78
CA ALA A 303 -10.59 36.41 -7.64
C ALA A 303 -10.07 36.87 -9.00
N ALA A 304 -8.84 36.49 -9.33
CA ALA A 304 -8.33 36.57 -10.70
C ALA A 304 -8.85 35.34 -11.46
N SER A 305 -9.71 35.58 -12.45
CA SER A 305 -10.28 34.53 -13.29
C SER A 305 -9.21 33.88 -14.17
N THR A 306 -8.96 32.58 -13.96
CA THR A 306 -8.33 31.74 -14.98
C THR A 306 -9.38 31.29 -15.98
N GLU A 307 -9.32 31.83 -17.19
CA GLU A 307 -10.17 31.38 -18.31
C GLU A 307 -9.90 29.90 -18.63
N HIS A 308 -10.99 29.17 -18.84
CA HIS A 308 -10.98 27.73 -19.07
C HIS A 308 -11.15 27.47 -20.58
N ASP A 309 -10.05 27.51 -21.35
CA ASP A 309 -10.11 27.15 -22.78
C ASP A 309 -9.87 25.64 -22.96
N ALA A 310 -10.92 24.93 -23.34
CA ALA A 310 -10.99 23.48 -23.37
C ALA A 310 -10.54 22.90 -24.74
N ARG A 311 -9.31 23.22 -25.18
CA ARG A 311 -8.66 22.56 -26.33
C ARG A 311 -7.14 22.53 -26.20
N SER A 312 -6.56 21.34 -26.36
CA SER A 312 -5.15 20.99 -26.11
C SER A 312 -4.77 20.86 -24.63
N GLY A 313 -4.71 19.63 -24.13
CA GLY A 313 -4.31 19.28 -22.77
C GLY A 313 -2.80 19.44 -22.51
N ARG A 314 -2.27 20.65 -22.69
CA ARG A 314 -0.86 20.97 -22.50
C ARG A 314 -0.68 21.91 -21.31
N LEU A 315 -0.48 21.34 -20.12
CA LEU A 315 -0.05 22.10 -18.94
C LEU A 315 1.25 22.86 -19.27
N ARG A 316 1.13 24.18 -19.47
CA ARG A 316 2.29 25.07 -19.61
C ARG A 316 2.96 25.20 -18.25
N VAL A 317 4.08 24.50 -18.09
CA VAL A 317 5.00 24.71 -16.97
C VAL A 317 5.54 26.14 -17.05
N GLN A 318 5.07 27.00 -16.15
CA GLN A 318 5.52 28.40 -16.05
C GLN A 318 6.91 28.49 -15.42
N GLY A 319 7.65 29.56 -15.74
CA GLY A 319 8.93 29.94 -15.11
C GLY A 319 9.80 28.78 -14.63
N SER A 320 9.90 28.69 -13.30
CA SER A 320 10.69 27.74 -12.50
C SER A 320 10.72 26.30 -13.05
N GLY A 321 9.56 25.65 -13.23
CA GLY A 321 9.53 24.23 -13.55
C GLY A 321 10.15 23.85 -14.90
N ARG A 322 10.32 24.81 -15.84
CA ARG A 322 11.06 24.56 -17.09
C ARG A 322 12.56 24.39 -16.85
N ASP A 323 13.11 25.08 -15.86
CA ASP A 323 14.52 24.99 -15.51
C ASP A 323 14.80 23.77 -14.62
N VAL A 324 13.87 23.39 -13.72
CA VAL A 324 13.91 22.09 -13.02
C VAL A 324 13.91 20.91 -13.99
N HIS A 325 13.04 20.93 -15.00
CA HIS A 325 13.01 19.89 -16.04
C HIS A 325 14.33 19.83 -16.85
N ARG A 326 14.91 20.99 -17.21
CA ARG A 326 16.23 21.05 -17.86
C ARG A 326 17.34 20.50 -16.96
N GLN A 327 17.29 20.79 -15.66
CA GLN A 327 18.26 20.27 -14.68
C GLN A 327 18.15 18.74 -14.56
N MET A 328 16.94 18.19 -14.50
CA MET A 328 16.73 16.74 -14.49
C MET A 328 17.30 16.07 -15.77
N ILE A 329 17.13 16.68 -16.95
CA ILE A 329 17.74 16.18 -18.20
C ILE A 329 19.28 16.21 -18.12
N ARG A 330 19.89 17.21 -17.46
CA ARG A 330 21.35 17.27 -17.26
C ARG A 330 21.85 16.16 -16.35
N GLN A 331 21.20 15.91 -15.21
CA GLN A 331 21.56 14.83 -14.27
C GLN A 331 21.64 13.47 -14.98
N LYS A 332 20.65 13.15 -15.84
CA LYS A 332 20.61 11.91 -16.62
C LYS A 332 21.78 11.76 -17.59
N ARG A 333 22.16 12.85 -18.29
CA ARG A 333 23.31 12.82 -19.21
C ARG A 333 24.61 12.48 -18.46
N VAL A 334 24.77 12.95 -17.22
CA VAL A 334 25.92 12.61 -16.38
C VAL A 334 25.90 11.12 -16.00
N GLN A 335 24.77 10.61 -15.50
CA GLN A 335 24.63 9.18 -15.13
C GLN A 335 24.88 8.25 -16.34
N MET A 336 24.27 8.53 -17.49
CA MET A 336 24.45 7.75 -18.73
C MET A 336 25.90 7.79 -19.24
N SER A 337 26.57 8.94 -19.13
CA SER A 337 27.97 9.10 -19.55
C SER A 337 28.97 8.38 -18.63
N GLY A 338 28.62 8.20 -17.34
CA GLY A 338 29.41 7.44 -16.38
C GLY A 338 29.41 5.93 -16.63
N GLY A 339 28.28 5.38 -17.10
CA GLY A 339 28.14 3.94 -17.38
C GLY A 339 29.06 3.43 -18.51
N ASN A 340 29.34 4.27 -19.52
CA ASN A 340 30.01 3.84 -20.75
C ASN A 340 31.55 3.83 -20.70
N ARG A 341 32.17 3.92 -19.50
CA ARG A 341 33.63 3.85 -19.31
C ARG A 341 34.15 2.51 -18.75
N ARG A 342 33.27 1.52 -18.52
CA ARG A 342 33.64 0.16 -18.09
C ARG A 342 33.24 -0.89 -19.13
N GLY A 343 33.84 -0.82 -20.33
CA GLY A 343 33.47 -1.73 -21.43
C GLY A 343 34.37 -1.71 -22.67
N ARG A 344 35.66 -1.36 -22.55
CA ARG A 344 36.61 -1.47 -23.69
C ARG A 344 38.08 -1.53 -23.28
N LYS A 345 38.47 -2.61 -22.62
CA LYS A 345 39.82 -3.19 -22.63
C LYS A 345 39.70 -4.72 -22.61
N SER A 346 40.65 -5.40 -23.24
CA SER A 346 40.72 -6.86 -23.44
C SER A 346 39.78 -7.44 -24.50
N ALA A 347 40.17 -7.25 -25.76
CA ALA A 347 40.28 -8.33 -26.75
C ALA A 347 41.60 -8.09 -27.50
#